data_AF-A0A078B094-F1
#
_entry.id   AF-A0A078B094-F1
#
_cell.length_a   1.000
_cell.length_b   1.000
_cell.length_c   1.000
_cell.angle_alpha   90.00
_cell.angle_beta   90.00
_cell.angle_gamma   90.00
#
_symmetry.space_group_name_H-M   'P 1'
#
loop_
_entity.id
_entity.type
_entity.pdbx_description
1 polymer ?
#
loop_
_entity_poly.entity_id
_entity_poly.type
_entity_poly.pdbx_seq_one_letter_code
_entity_poly.pdbx_strand_id
1 'polypeptide(L)'
;MTLNKKSILLIVIALSCVIQAEKVDTKILDLTTFGLERYETPIDVIVGQHLQIILQENPTTGYEWEQCNTQAACDILTFGQEPQHTLKFIGSSTSRKSQSSNQDGSVFVGVGGSHTFEFEVVEAGQSDLHFINKRSWEVNAVESKSVRIISVQ
;
A
#
# COMPACT_ATOMS: atom_id res chain seq x y z
N MET A 1 57.66 9.67 27.99
CA MET A 1 57.23 9.25 26.64
C MET A 1 57.58 7.78 26.45
N THR A 2 56.60 6.89 26.60
CA THR A 2 56.38 5.67 25.81
C THR A 2 55.12 4.99 26.34
N LEU A 3 54.05 5.13 25.55
CA LEU A 3 52.74 4.55 25.75
C LEU A 3 52.85 3.03 25.60
N ASN A 4 52.53 2.25 26.64
CA ASN A 4 52.67 0.79 26.58
C ASN A 4 51.42 0.16 25.94
N LYS A 5 51.66 -0.63 24.90
CA LYS A 5 50.74 -1.22 23.90
C LYS A 5 49.67 -2.19 24.44
N LYS A 6 49.40 -2.21 25.74
CA LYS A 6 48.44 -3.14 26.37
C LYS A 6 47.05 -2.54 26.60
N SER A 7 46.83 -1.29 26.20
CA SER A 7 45.51 -0.62 26.16
C SER A 7 44.57 -1.10 25.05
N ILE A 8 44.72 -2.33 24.54
CA ILE A 8 43.90 -2.84 23.43
C ILE A 8 43.39 -4.23 23.83
N LEU A 9 42.59 -4.29 24.88
CA LEU A 9 41.78 -5.46 25.21
C LEU A 9 40.31 -5.03 25.28
N LEU A 10 39.73 -4.93 24.08
CA LEU A 10 38.34 -5.28 23.76
C LEU A 10 37.27 -4.69 24.70
N ILE A 11 37.04 -3.38 24.55
CA ILE A 11 35.70 -2.81 24.70
C ILE A 11 34.86 -3.37 23.53
N VAL A 12 34.37 -4.60 23.70
CA VAL A 12 33.29 -5.16 22.88
C VAL A 12 32.14 -5.45 23.84
N ILE A 13 31.71 -4.40 24.54
CA ILE A 13 30.45 -4.42 25.29
C ILE A 13 29.40 -3.92 24.31
N ALA A 14 28.77 -4.89 23.66
CA ALA A 14 27.41 -4.82 23.14
C ALA A 14 27.00 -3.49 22.48
N LEU A 15 27.57 -3.22 21.30
CA LEU A 15 26.77 -2.64 20.21
C LEU A 15 25.88 -3.74 19.61
N SER A 16 25.16 -4.48 20.45
CA SER A 16 23.94 -5.13 20.00
C SER A 16 22.96 -3.99 19.78
N CYS A 17 23.03 -3.39 18.59
CA CYS A 17 21.92 -2.68 18.01
C CYS A 17 20.80 -3.70 17.94
N VAL A 18 20.05 -3.83 19.04
CA VAL A 18 18.73 -4.44 18.99
C VAL A 18 17.97 -3.45 18.14
N ILE A 19 17.95 -3.71 16.84
CA ILE A 19 16.97 -3.11 15.93
C ILE A 19 15.65 -3.68 16.43
N GLN A 20 15.08 -3.07 17.46
CA GLN A 20 13.68 -3.25 17.75
C GLN A 20 13.00 -2.64 16.52
N ALA A 21 12.44 -3.50 15.68
CA ALA A 21 11.53 -3.03 14.65
C ALA A 21 10.41 -2.31 15.41
N GLU A 22 10.47 -0.98 15.42
CA GLU A 22 9.41 -0.16 15.96
C GLU A 22 8.17 -0.53 15.18
N LYS A 23 7.13 -0.99 15.89
CA LYS A 23 5.89 -1.43 15.27
C LYS A 23 5.28 -0.20 14.62
N VAL A 24 5.47 -0.07 13.32
CA VAL A 24 4.92 1.03 12.53
C VAL A 24 3.40 0.99 12.67
N ASP A 25 2.81 2.07 13.19
CA ASP A 25 1.37 2.17 13.30
C ASP A 25 0.76 2.20 11.89
N THR A 26 -0.10 1.24 11.59
CA THR A 26 -0.64 1.02 10.24
C THR A 26 -2.15 0.99 10.28
N LYS A 27 -2.78 1.93 9.60
CA LYS A 27 -4.22 1.95 9.36
C LYS A 27 -4.54 1.17 8.08
N ILE A 28 -5.46 0.23 8.17
CA ILE A 28 -5.91 -0.58 7.03
C ILE A 28 -7.30 -0.11 6.61
N LEU A 29 -7.46 0.18 5.32
CA LEU A 29 -8.75 0.41 4.69
C LEU A 29 -9.01 -0.68 3.65
N ASP A 30 -10.02 -1.50 3.92
CA ASP A 30 -10.47 -2.55 3.02
C ASP A 30 -11.57 -2.01 2.08
N LEU A 31 -11.23 -1.84 0.81
CA LEU A 31 -12.10 -1.39 -0.27
C LEU A 31 -12.57 -2.57 -1.16
N THR A 32 -12.55 -3.80 -0.64
CA THR A 32 -12.98 -5.01 -1.39
C THR A 32 -14.50 -5.07 -1.63
N THR A 33 -15.28 -4.16 -1.05
CA THR A 33 -16.74 -4.12 -1.26
C THR A 33 -17.07 -3.80 -2.73
N PHE A 34 -17.67 -4.78 -3.41
CA PHE A 34 -18.06 -4.68 -4.80
C PHE A 34 -19.15 -3.63 -5.01
N GLY A 35 -19.07 -2.85 -6.09
CA GLY A 35 -20.10 -1.87 -6.50
C GLY A 35 -20.05 -0.50 -5.81
N LEU A 36 -19.15 -0.28 -4.82
CA LEU A 36 -18.91 1.05 -4.27
C LEU A 36 -17.81 1.77 -5.06
N GLU A 37 -18.15 2.73 -5.91
CA GLU A 37 -17.14 3.54 -6.63
C GLU A 37 -16.43 4.54 -5.70
N ARG A 38 -17.11 4.99 -4.65
CA ARG A 38 -16.59 5.95 -3.69
C ARG A 38 -16.87 5.50 -2.27
N TYR A 39 -15.84 5.56 -1.44
CA TYR A 39 -16.00 5.43 0.00
C TYR A 39 -16.51 6.75 0.57
N GLU A 40 -17.74 6.73 1.10
CA GLU A 40 -18.48 7.95 1.44
C GLU A 40 -17.92 8.66 2.68
N THR A 41 -17.37 7.91 3.63
CA THR A 41 -16.87 8.45 4.89
C THR A 41 -15.38 8.77 4.76
N PRO A 42 -14.94 10.03 4.96
CA PRO A 42 -13.53 10.35 5.01
C PRO A 42 -12.81 9.52 6.09
N ILE A 43 -11.56 9.15 5.81
CA ILE A 43 -10.75 8.35 6.72
C ILE A 43 -9.71 9.24 7.39
N ASP A 44 -9.81 9.34 8.71
CA ASP A 44 -8.83 10.08 9.51
C ASP A 44 -7.55 9.25 9.73
N VAL A 45 -6.39 9.85 9.48
CA VAL A 45 -5.06 9.26 9.70
C VAL A 45 -4.15 10.26 10.42
N ILE A 46 -3.10 9.79 11.06
CA ILE A 46 -2.16 10.63 11.81
C ILE A 46 -0.86 10.78 11.03
N VAL A 47 -0.23 11.96 11.06
CA VAL A 47 1.11 12.16 10.50
C VAL A 47 2.11 11.19 11.14
N GLY A 48 2.91 10.51 10.31
CA GLY A 48 3.83 9.44 10.69
C GLY A 48 3.20 8.03 10.68
N GLN A 49 1.89 7.92 10.49
CA GLN A 49 1.20 6.63 10.34
C GLN A 49 1.39 6.06 8.93
N HIS A 50 1.35 4.73 8.80
CA HIS A 50 1.20 4.06 7.52
C HIS A 50 -0.27 3.84 7.20
N LEU A 51 -0.64 3.94 5.93
CA LEU A 51 -1.97 3.66 5.41
C LEU A 51 -1.88 2.55 4.37
N GLN A 52 -2.66 1.49 4.54
CA GLN A 52 -2.83 0.42 3.57
C GLN A 52 -4.23 0.47 2.96
N ILE A 53 -4.31 0.49 1.63
CA ILE A 53 -5.57 0.39 0.88
C ILE A 53 -5.62 -0.98 0.22
N ILE A 54 -6.62 -1.80 0.57
CA ILE A 54 -6.78 -3.15 0.04
C ILE A 54 -7.93 -3.17 -0.96
N LEU A 55 -7.67 -3.63 -2.17
CA LEU A 55 -8.64 -3.75 -3.26
C LEU A 55 -8.77 -5.22 -3.65
N GLN A 56 -9.99 -5.65 -4.00
CA GLN A 56 -10.18 -7.01 -4.50
C GLN A 56 -9.55 -7.13 -5.89
N GLU A 57 -8.76 -8.17 -6.10
CA GLU A 57 -8.07 -8.41 -7.38
C GLU A 57 -8.35 -9.83 -7.87
N ASN A 58 -8.31 -10.05 -9.18
CA ASN A 58 -8.23 -11.40 -9.74
C ASN A 58 -7.10 -11.49 -10.76
N PRO A 59 -5.87 -11.87 -10.34
CA PRO A 59 -4.68 -11.86 -11.19
C PRO A 59 -4.80 -12.74 -12.45
N THR A 60 -5.71 -13.71 -12.49
CA THR A 60 -5.86 -14.60 -13.67
C THR A 60 -6.61 -13.95 -14.83
N THR A 61 -7.08 -12.71 -14.67
CA THR A 61 -7.90 -12.01 -15.67
C THR A 61 -7.12 -10.97 -16.48
N GLY A 62 -5.88 -10.66 -16.09
CA GLY A 62 -5.04 -9.60 -16.67
C GLY A 62 -5.45 -8.17 -16.27
N TYR A 63 -6.46 -8.05 -15.41
CA TYR A 63 -6.88 -6.80 -14.80
C TYR A 63 -5.97 -6.47 -13.61
N GLU A 64 -5.44 -5.25 -13.60
CA GLU A 64 -4.55 -4.76 -12.55
C GLU A 64 -5.06 -3.41 -12.02
N TRP A 65 -4.84 -3.15 -10.74
CA TRP A 65 -5.15 -1.87 -10.14
C TRP A 65 -4.00 -0.88 -10.33
N GLU A 66 -4.32 0.32 -10.78
CA GLU A 66 -3.40 1.46 -10.87
C GLU A 66 -3.91 2.60 -9.97
N GLN A 67 -3.00 3.30 -9.29
CA GLN A 67 -3.31 4.55 -8.61
C GLN A 67 -3.17 5.72 -9.59
N CYS A 68 -4.12 6.65 -9.59
CA CYS A 68 -4.02 7.90 -10.34
C CYS A 68 -4.20 9.12 -9.42
N ASN A 69 -3.61 10.24 -9.82
CA ASN A 69 -3.51 11.45 -8.96
C ASN A 69 -4.80 12.24 -8.85
N THR A 70 -5.67 12.15 -9.85
CA THR A 70 -6.98 12.81 -9.89
C THR A 70 -7.97 11.88 -10.56
N GLN A 71 -9.26 12.05 -10.29
CA GLN A 71 -10.31 11.34 -11.02
C GLN A 71 -10.18 11.56 -12.55
N ALA A 72 -9.87 12.79 -12.97
CA ALA A 72 -9.68 13.10 -14.39
C ALA A 72 -8.45 12.40 -15.01
N ALA A 73 -7.38 12.18 -14.22
CA ALA A 73 -6.21 11.40 -14.63
C ALA A 73 -6.45 9.88 -14.56
N CYS A 74 -7.51 9.44 -13.88
CA CYS A 74 -8.00 8.07 -14.00
C CYS A 74 -8.83 7.86 -15.28
N ASP A 75 -9.48 8.92 -15.78
CA ASP A 75 -10.28 8.89 -17.02
C ASP A 75 -9.44 9.12 -18.30
N ILE A 76 -8.27 9.75 -18.16
CA ILE A 76 -7.34 10.06 -19.26
C ILE A 76 -5.98 9.49 -18.87
N LEU A 77 -5.31 8.72 -19.74
CA LEU A 77 -3.97 8.11 -19.58
C LEU A 77 -2.82 9.12 -19.33
N THR A 78 -2.98 10.02 -18.37
CA THR A 78 -2.02 11.05 -18.01
C THR A 78 -1.20 10.51 -16.85
N PHE A 79 -0.13 9.78 -17.20
CA PHE A 79 0.85 9.31 -16.24
C PHE A 79 1.81 10.46 -15.88
N GLY A 80 2.08 10.65 -14.59
CA GLY A 80 3.22 11.46 -14.14
C GLY A 80 2.90 12.87 -13.60
N GLN A 81 2.06 12.98 -12.57
CA GLN A 81 2.13 14.15 -11.68
C GLN A 81 2.55 13.71 -10.26
N GLU A 82 3.19 14.60 -9.53
CA GLU A 82 3.62 14.33 -8.15
C GLU A 82 2.39 14.31 -7.20
N PRO A 83 2.30 13.40 -6.22
CA PRO A 83 1.13 13.25 -5.36
C PRO A 83 0.94 14.44 -4.43
N GLN A 84 -0.31 14.59 -4.01
CA GLN A 84 -0.77 15.47 -2.94
C GLN A 84 0.14 15.34 -1.70
N HIS A 85 0.70 16.46 -1.24
CA HIS A 85 1.79 16.56 -0.24
C HIS A 85 1.56 15.82 1.10
N THR A 86 0.34 15.35 1.36
CA THR A 86 -0.09 14.67 2.58
C THR A 86 0.35 13.20 2.65
N LEU A 87 0.44 12.51 1.51
CA LEU A 87 0.69 11.06 1.44
C LEU A 87 1.86 10.74 0.51
N LYS A 88 2.81 9.93 1.00
CA LYS A 88 3.93 9.42 0.23
C LYS A 88 3.70 7.95 -0.09
N PHE A 89 3.69 7.59 -1.38
CA PHE A 89 3.57 6.21 -1.81
C PHE A 89 4.82 5.41 -1.42
N ILE A 90 4.64 4.29 -0.72
CA ILE A 90 5.70 3.38 -0.29
C ILE A 90 5.87 2.26 -1.32
N GLY A 91 4.75 1.69 -1.78
CA GLY A 91 4.76 0.56 -2.70
C GLY A 91 3.40 -0.12 -2.80
N SER A 92 3.35 -1.18 -3.60
CA SER A 92 2.16 -2.02 -3.70
C SER A 92 2.53 -3.49 -3.81
N SER A 93 1.60 -4.36 -3.42
CA SER A 93 1.79 -5.81 -3.45
C SER A 93 0.48 -6.53 -3.76
N THR A 94 0.58 -7.71 -4.36
CA THR A 94 -0.58 -8.56 -4.64
C THR A 94 -0.54 -9.81 -3.77
N SER A 95 -1.69 -10.19 -3.21
CA SER A 95 -1.88 -11.41 -2.46
C SER A 95 -2.81 -12.33 -3.23
N ARG A 96 -2.61 -13.65 -3.14
CA ARG A 96 -3.56 -14.66 -3.64
C ARG A 96 -4.23 -15.32 -2.46
N LYS A 97 -5.55 -15.51 -2.50
CA LYS A 97 -6.22 -16.38 -1.52
C LYS A 97 -5.60 -17.77 -1.63
N SER A 98 -5.29 -18.37 -0.49
CA SER A 98 -4.69 -19.70 -0.45
C SER A 98 -5.56 -20.65 -1.26
N GLN A 99 -4.94 -21.34 -2.21
CA GLN A 99 -5.62 -22.30 -3.07
C GLN A 99 -6.21 -23.41 -2.19
N SER A 100 -7.53 -23.38 -1.98
CA SER A 100 -8.20 -24.50 -1.33
C SER A 100 -8.16 -25.69 -2.29
N SER A 101 -7.94 -26.88 -1.74
CA SER A 101 -8.18 -28.12 -2.47
C SER A 101 -9.61 -28.58 -2.24
N ASN A 102 -10.23 -29.19 -3.26
CA ASN A 102 -11.41 -30.02 -3.10
C ASN A 102 -11.08 -31.26 -2.26
N GLN A 103 -12.12 -31.98 -1.82
CA GLN A 103 -11.95 -33.26 -1.11
C GLN A 103 -11.24 -34.34 -1.96
N ASP A 104 -11.22 -34.18 -3.29
CA ASP A 104 -10.50 -35.05 -4.23
C ASP A 104 -9.04 -34.61 -4.50
N GLY A 105 -8.57 -33.54 -3.85
CA GLY A 105 -7.22 -33.00 -4.02
C GLY A 105 -7.04 -32.09 -5.24
N SER A 106 -8.08 -31.89 -6.07
CA SER A 106 -8.03 -30.87 -7.13
C SER A 106 -7.99 -29.47 -6.54
N VAL A 107 -7.23 -28.57 -7.16
CA VAL A 107 -6.99 -27.23 -6.61
C VAL A 107 -7.78 -26.19 -7.39
N PHE A 108 -8.45 -25.24 -6.70
CA PHE A 108 -9.19 -24.18 -7.40
C PHE A 108 -8.25 -23.29 -8.22
N VAL A 109 -8.46 -23.22 -9.52
CA VAL A 109 -7.76 -22.27 -10.40
C VAL A 109 -8.60 -21.00 -10.53
N GLY A 110 -7.96 -19.83 -10.59
CA GLY A 110 -8.68 -18.54 -10.66
C GLY A 110 -9.22 -18.04 -9.33
N VAL A 111 -8.69 -18.52 -8.19
CA VAL A 111 -9.00 -17.92 -6.89
C VAL A 111 -8.53 -16.47 -6.88
N GLY A 112 -9.46 -15.55 -6.58
CA GLY A 112 -9.14 -14.14 -6.45
C GLY A 112 -8.12 -13.86 -5.35
N GLY A 113 -7.66 -12.63 -5.33
CA GLY A 113 -6.65 -12.09 -4.45
C GLY A 113 -6.99 -10.69 -3.97
N SER A 114 -5.97 -9.97 -3.54
CA SER A 114 -6.08 -8.55 -3.23
C SER A 114 -4.84 -7.80 -3.69
N HIS A 115 -5.05 -6.56 -4.13
CA HIS A 115 -3.99 -5.60 -4.38
C HIS A 115 -3.93 -4.66 -3.18
N THR A 116 -2.75 -4.50 -2.59
CA THR A 116 -2.53 -3.59 -1.46
C THR A 116 -1.65 -2.43 -1.90
N PHE A 117 -2.10 -1.20 -1.68
CA PHE A 117 -1.30 0.02 -1.84
C PHE A 117 -0.88 0.54 -0.46
N GLU A 118 0.38 0.89 -0.31
CA GLU A 118 0.95 1.36 0.96
C GLU A 118 1.41 2.81 0.86
N PHE A 119 1.05 3.60 1.86
CA PHE A 119 1.37 5.02 1.96
C PHE A 119 1.93 5.37 3.34
N GLU A 120 2.84 6.34 3.39
CA GLU A 120 3.30 7.03 4.59
C GLU A 120 2.59 8.38 4.67
N VAL A 121 1.97 8.70 5.81
CA VAL A 121 1.34 10.00 6.03
C VAL A 121 2.40 11.00 6.45
N VAL A 122 2.71 11.98 5.61
CA VAL A 122 3.88 12.86 5.80
C VAL A 122 3.53 14.29 6.21
N GLU A 123 2.29 14.74 5.96
CA GLU A 123 1.82 16.09 6.30
C GLU A 123 0.34 16.06 6.70
N ALA A 124 -0.11 17.02 7.52
CA ALA A 124 -1.53 17.21 7.81
C ALA A 124 -2.25 17.82 6.60
N GLY A 125 -3.52 17.46 6.38
CA GLY A 125 -4.26 17.96 5.22
C GLY A 125 -5.32 16.99 4.73
N GLN A 126 -5.85 17.26 3.53
CA GLN A 126 -6.84 16.40 2.88
C GLN A 126 -6.25 15.85 1.59
N SER A 127 -6.48 14.56 1.35
CA SER A 127 -6.05 13.90 0.13
C SER A 127 -7.15 13.00 -0.42
N ASP A 128 -7.42 13.10 -1.72
CA ASP A 128 -8.33 12.19 -2.42
C ASP A 128 -7.48 11.17 -3.20
N LEU A 129 -7.62 9.88 -2.86
CA LEU A 129 -6.99 8.76 -3.54
C LEU A 129 -7.96 8.17 -4.57
N HIS A 130 -7.45 7.89 -5.77
CA HIS A 130 -8.20 7.30 -6.87
C HIS A 130 -7.47 6.08 -7.42
N PHE A 131 -8.23 5.02 -7.71
CA PHE A 131 -7.75 3.76 -8.23
C PHE A 131 -8.60 3.32 -9.41
N ILE A 132 -7.96 2.79 -10.45
CA ILE A 132 -8.64 2.20 -11.61
C ILE A 132 -8.22 0.77 -11.81
N ASN A 133 -9.15 -0.05 -12.25
CA ASN A 133 -8.91 -1.43 -12.63
C ASN A 133 -9.03 -1.55 -14.15
N LYS A 134 -7.94 -1.88 -14.82
CA LYS A 134 -7.91 -2.08 -16.27
C LYS A 134 -6.82 -3.06 -16.67
N ARG A 135 -6.86 -3.53 -17.90
CA ARG A 135 -5.70 -4.13 -18.54
C ARG A 135 -4.80 -3.03 -19.10
N SER A 136 -3.50 -3.28 -19.12
CA SER A 136 -2.52 -2.33 -19.67
C SER A 136 -2.77 -1.96 -21.14
N TRP A 137 -3.49 -2.79 -21.90
CA TRP A 137 -3.89 -2.54 -23.30
C TRP A 137 -5.32 -2.02 -23.46
N GLU A 138 -6.10 -1.86 -22.39
CA GLU A 138 -7.44 -1.29 -22.44
C GLU A 138 -7.40 0.21 -22.16
N VAL A 139 -8.21 0.97 -22.91
CA VAL A 139 -8.29 2.43 -22.74
C VAL A 139 -9.17 2.78 -21.56
N ASN A 140 -10.29 2.07 -21.39
CA ASN A 140 -11.28 2.35 -20.34
C ASN A 140 -11.07 1.39 -19.17
N ALA A 141 -11.17 1.94 -17.95
CA ALA A 141 -11.23 1.13 -16.74
C ALA A 141 -12.58 0.41 -16.65
N VAL A 142 -12.55 -0.83 -16.15
CA VAL A 142 -13.76 -1.61 -15.85
C VAL A 142 -14.33 -1.30 -14.48
N GLU A 143 -13.49 -0.77 -13.59
CA GLU A 143 -13.88 -0.34 -12.25
C GLU A 143 -13.00 0.83 -11.81
N SER A 144 -13.56 1.73 -11.00
CA SER A 144 -12.78 2.74 -10.28
C SER A 144 -13.21 2.79 -8.82
N LYS A 145 -12.27 3.13 -7.94
CA LYS A 145 -12.48 3.33 -6.51
C LYS A 145 -11.87 4.65 -6.08
N SER A 146 -12.53 5.37 -5.18
CA SER A 146 -11.99 6.58 -4.57
C SER A 146 -12.27 6.65 -3.07
N VAL A 147 -11.34 7.28 -2.34
CA VAL A 147 -11.49 7.55 -0.91
C VAL A 147 -10.86 8.90 -0.55
N ARG A 148 -11.52 9.62 0.36
CA ARG A 148 -10.98 10.82 0.98
C ARG A 148 -10.24 10.48 2.27
N ILE A 149 -9.02 10.96 2.38
CA ILE A 149 -8.15 10.85 3.55
C ILE A 149 -8.03 12.23 4.21
N ILE A 150 -8.18 12.24 5.53
CA ILE A 150 -7.97 13.42 6.38
C ILE A 150 -6.77 13.12 7.27
N SER A 151 -5.66 13.78 7.02
CA SER A 151 -4.47 13.68 7.86
C SER A 151 -4.50 14.75 8.94
N VAL A 152 -4.34 14.31 10.18
CA VAL A 152 -4.25 15.15 11.38
C VAL A 152 -2.89 14.96 12.06
N GLN A 153 -2.49 15.93 12.89
CA GLN A 153 -1.25 15.85 13.67
C GLN A 153 -1.36 14.93 14.88
#